data_AF-A0A2E6SGM3-F1
#
_entry.id   AF-A0A2E6SGM3-F1
#
_cell.length_a   1.000
_cell.length_b   1.000
_cell.length_c   1.000
_cell.angle_alpha   90.00
_cell.angle_beta   90.00
_cell.angle_gamma   90.00
#
_symmetry.space_group_name_H-M   'P 1'
#
loop_
_entity.id
_entity.type
_entity.pdbx_description
1 polymer ?
#
loop_
_entity_poly.entity_id
_entity_poly.type
_entity_poly.pdbx_seq_one_letter_code
_entity_poly.pdbx_strand_id
1 'polypeptide(L)'
;MKNKTKHNLIWGPLFLIGVGAVGLGLCWLVHTEPWMLDQLPNEALLQTSFSNLFASDINTYLPDYLRVIYRFLGLWVISIGLLIITYVQVTRLGTPLSRISILGVLFCILIGIGYMVFNFIPLSPFTTILYLQAGLLITSTYFSIQLKE
;
A
#
# COMPACT_ATOMS: atom_id res chain seq x y z
N MET A 1 -18.92 24.11 4.78
CA MET A 1 -19.14 22.66 5.02
C MET A 1 -19.20 22.39 6.52
N LYS A 2 -20.11 21.53 7.00
CA LYS A 2 -20.29 21.26 8.46
C LYS A 2 -19.06 20.57 9.05
N ASN A 3 -18.73 20.83 10.33
CA ASN A 3 -17.57 20.23 11.01
C ASN A 3 -17.61 18.69 11.01
N LYS A 4 -18.80 18.08 11.17
CA LYS A 4 -18.99 16.63 11.05
C LYS A 4 -18.56 16.10 9.68
N THR A 5 -18.92 16.80 8.60
CA THR A 5 -18.53 16.41 7.24
C THR A 5 -17.03 16.54 7.03
N LYS A 6 -16.40 17.63 7.54
CA LYS A 6 -14.94 17.80 7.50
C LYS A 6 -14.25 16.64 8.20
N HIS A 7 -14.71 16.32 9.41
CA HIS A 7 -14.17 15.23 10.20
C HIS A 7 -14.27 13.87 9.48
N ASN A 8 -15.41 13.59 8.83
CA ASN A 8 -15.58 12.38 8.01
C ASN A 8 -14.63 12.31 6.83
N LEU A 9 -14.31 13.45 6.21
CA LEU A 9 -13.33 13.54 5.13
C LEU A 9 -11.88 13.53 5.59
N ILE A 10 -11.62 13.51 6.90
CA ILE A 10 -10.30 13.21 7.47
C ILE A 10 -10.18 11.69 7.66
N TRP A 11 -11.04 11.10 8.48
CA TRP A 11 -10.86 9.70 8.86
C TRP A 11 -11.26 8.70 7.77
N GLY A 12 -12.27 9.02 6.95
CA GLY A 12 -12.78 8.15 5.90
C GLY A 12 -11.69 7.76 4.87
N PRO A 13 -10.97 8.73 4.29
CA PRO A 13 -9.88 8.43 3.36
C PRO A 13 -8.77 7.57 3.97
N LEU A 14 -8.34 7.84 5.21
CA LEU A 14 -7.29 7.04 5.86
C LEU A 14 -7.76 5.62 6.18
N PHE A 15 -9.02 5.47 6.56
CA PHE A 15 -9.63 4.15 6.73
C PHE A 15 -9.64 3.35 5.42
N LEU A 16 -9.96 3.99 4.29
CA LEU A 16 -9.91 3.36 2.97
C LEU A 16 -8.50 2.95 2.55
N ILE A 17 -7.46 3.75 2.89
CA ILE A 17 -6.06 3.34 2.71
C ILE A 17 -5.79 2.04 3.48
N GLY A 18 -6.21 1.97 4.74
CA GLY A 18 -6.05 0.76 5.56
C GLY A 18 -6.76 -0.46 4.99
N VAL A 19 -8.02 -0.32 4.56
CA VAL A 19 -8.77 -1.40 3.91
C VAL A 19 -8.12 -1.84 2.60
N GLY A 20 -7.65 -0.89 1.79
CA GLY A 20 -6.92 -1.17 0.56
C GLY A 20 -5.64 -1.97 0.80
N ALA A 21 -4.87 -1.62 1.82
CA ALA A 21 -3.68 -2.36 2.21
C ALA A 21 -4.02 -3.81 2.63
N VAL A 22 -5.05 -4.01 3.45
CA VAL A 22 -5.51 -5.37 3.83
C VAL A 22 -5.91 -6.17 2.59
N GLY A 23 -6.68 -5.58 1.67
CA GLY A 23 -7.09 -6.24 0.43
C GLY A 23 -5.89 -6.66 -0.44
N LEU A 24 -4.92 -5.76 -0.65
CA LEU A 24 -3.73 -6.05 -1.44
C LEU A 24 -2.86 -7.14 -0.81
N GLY A 25 -2.63 -7.07 0.51
CA GLY A 25 -1.84 -8.10 1.19
C GLY A 25 -2.54 -9.47 1.18
N LEU A 26 -3.87 -9.51 1.23
CA LEU A 26 -4.64 -10.74 1.06
C LEU A 26 -4.46 -11.32 -0.34
N CYS A 27 -4.44 -10.50 -1.39
CA CYS A 27 -4.18 -10.98 -2.75
C CYS A 27 -2.84 -11.74 -2.84
N TRP A 28 -1.76 -11.18 -2.29
CA TRP A 28 -0.46 -11.88 -2.24
C TRP A 28 -0.47 -13.12 -1.34
N LEU A 29 -1.26 -13.10 -0.27
CA LEU A 29 -1.32 -14.23 0.67
C LEU A 29 -2.00 -15.46 0.04
N VAL A 30 -3.11 -15.25 -0.68
CA VAL A 30 -3.97 -16.34 -1.18
C VAL A 30 -3.64 -16.81 -2.59
N HIS A 31 -2.98 -15.98 -3.41
CA HIS A 31 -2.64 -16.36 -4.78
C HIS A 31 -1.69 -17.58 -4.80
N THR A 32 -1.87 -18.47 -5.79
CA THR A 32 -1.04 -19.67 -5.96
C THR A 32 0.39 -19.33 -6.34
N GLU A 33 0.53 -18.31 -7.21
CA GLU A 33 1.80 -17.78 -7.72
C GLU A 33 1.80 -16.26 -7.56
N PRO A 34 1.99 -15.72 -6.34
CA PRO A 34 1.76 -14.30 -6.07
C PRO A 34 2.69 -13.35 -6.82
N TRP A 35 3.88 -13.81 -7.24
CA TRP A 35 4.80 -13.03 -8.08
C TRP A 35 4.25 -12.74 -9.48
N MET A 36 3.25 -13.52 -9.94
CA MET A 36 2.60 -13.32 -11.23
C MET A 36 1.67 -12.10 -11.25
N LEU A 37 1.22 -11.61 -10.08
CA LEU A 37 0.44 -10.38 -9.99
C LEU A 37 1.21 -9.15 -10.51
N ASP A 38 2.54 -9.23 -10.49
CA ASP A 38 3.46 -8.20 -10.95
C ASP A 38 4.38 -8.72 -12.06
N GLN A 39 3.90 -9.66 -12.89
CA GLN A 39 4.73 -10.32 -13.90
C GLN A 39 5.44 -9.34 -14.83
N LEU A 40 4.69 -8.50 -15.54
CA LEU A 40 5.26 -7.56 -16.52
C LEU A 40 6.37 -6.67 -15.93
N PRO A 41 6.16 -5.95 -14.81
CA PRO A 41 7.22 -5.12 -14.24
C PRO A 41 8.39 -5.96 -13.69
N ASN A 42 8.14 -7.16 -13.13
CA ASN A 42 9.20 -8.02 -12.63
C ASN A 42 10.08 -8.59 -13.74
N GLU A 43 9.49 -9.09 -14.83
CA GLU A 43 10.23 -9.61 -15.98
C GLU A 43 11.04 -8.50 -16.68
N ALA A 44 10.48 -7.28 -16.74
CA ALA A 44 11.22 -6.11 -17.22
C ALA A 44 12.45 -5.81 -16.35
N LEU A 45 12.33 -5.90 -15.02
CA LEU A 45 13.44 -5.69 -14.09
C LEU A 45 14.49 -6.82 -14.16
N LEU A 46 14.03 -8.06 -14.31
CA LEU A 46 14.88 -9.25 -14.44
C LEU A 46 15.58 -9.35 -15.80
N GLN A 47 15.12 -8.59 -16.79
CA GLN A 47 15.57 -8.65 -18.19
C GLN A 47 15.46 -10.06 -18.80
N THR A 48 14.50 -10.86 -18.30
CA THR A 48 14.18 -12.20 -18.80
C THR A 48 12.75 -12.55 -18.40
N SER A 49 12.12 -13.49 -19.09
CA SER A 49 10.80 -13.99 -18.70
C SER A 49 10.89 -14.96 -17.53
N PHE A 50 9.82 -15.08 -16.75
CA PHE A 50 9.73 -16.10 -15.70
C PHE A 50 9.82 -17.51 -16.28
N SER A 51 9.31 -17.74 -17.49
CA SER A 51 9.44 -19.03 -18.17
C SER A 51 10.91 -19.42 -18.37
N ASN A 52 11.75 -18.49 -18.82
CA ASN A 52 13.17 -18.74 -19.03
C ASN A 52 13.92 -18.82 -17.71
N LEU A 53 13.56 -17.98 -16.73
CA LEU A 53 14.18 -17.98 -15.42
C LEU A 53 13.96 -19.30 -14.68
N PHE A 54 12.75 -19.83 -14.68
CA PHE A 54 12.39 -21.06 -13.97
C PHE A 54 12.74 -22.34 -14.74
N ALA A 55 13.00 -22.26 -16.03
CA ALA A 55 13.50 -23.40 -16.82
C ALA A 55 14.97 -23.75 -16.53
N SER A 56 15.72 -22.87 -15.86
CA SER A 56 17.13 -23.11 -15.52
C SER A 56 17.26 -23.98 -14.26
N ASP A 57 18.03 -25.06 -14.33
CA ASP A 57 18.21 -26.02 -13.22
C ASP A 57 18.68 -25.36 -11.92
N ILE A 58 19.51 -24.31 -12.02
CA ILE A 58 19.98 -23.55 -10.84
C ILE A 58 18.83 -22.88 -10.06
N ASN A 59 17.70 -22.64 -10.72
CA ASN A 59 16.53 -21.96 -10.18
C ASN A 59 15.38 -22.92 -9.82
N THR A 60 15.63 -24.22 -9.74
CA THR A 60 14.60 -25.25 -9.46
C THR A 60 13.69 -24.90 -8.27
N TYR A 61 14.23 -24.30 -7.19
CA TYR A 61 13.49 -23.94 -5.99
C TYR A 61 13.08 -22.45 -5.91
N LEU A 62 13.39 -21.66 -6.94
CA LEU A 62 13.08 -20.23 -6.97
C LEU A 62 11.57 -19.94 -6.89
N PRO A 63 10.67 -20.67 -7.58
CA PRO A 63 9.23 -20.43 -7.45
C PRO A 63 8.70 -20.60 -6.03
N ASP A 64 9.17 -21.62 -5.30
CA ASP A 64 8.75 -21.85 -3.91
C ASP A 64 9.27 -20.75 -2.98
N TYR A 65 10.51 -20.30 -3.19
CA TYR A 65 11.06 -19.14 -2.48
C TYR A 65 10.21 -17.88 -2.74
N LEU A 66 9.91 -17.59 -4.01
CA LEU A 66 9.07 -16.45 -4.40
C LEU A 66 7.67 -16.54 -3.77
N ARG A 67 7.07 -17.73 -3.70
CA ARG A 67 5.79 -17.93 -3.02
C ARG A 67 5.85 -17.46 -1.58
N VAL A 68 6.85 -17.91 -0.84
CA VAL A 68 6.98 -17.63 0.59
C VAL A 68 7.26 -16.15 0.83
N ILE A 69 8.19 -15.55 0.08
CA ILE A 69 8.56 -14.15 0.31
C ILE A 69 7.41 -13.18 -0.01
N TYR A 70 6.64 -13.43 -1.07
CA TYR A 70 5.46 -12.62 -1.39
C TYR A 70 4.35 -12.79 -0.36
N ARG A 71 4.13 -13.99 0.17
CA ARG A 71 3.16 -14.21 1.26
C ARG A 71 3.58 -13.51 2.54
N PHE A 72 4.87 -13.56 2.85
CA PHE A 72 5.44 -12.84 3.98
C PHE A 72 5.25 -11.32 3.81
N LEU A 73 5.50 -10.78 2.62
CA LEU A 73 5.22 -9.38 2.30
C LEU A 73 3.72 -9.06 2.43
N GLY A 74 2.85 -9.95 1.96
CA GLY A 74 1.39 -9.84 2.14
C GLY A 74 0.97 -9.71 3.60
N LEU A 75 1.56 -10.50 4.50
CA LEU A 75 1.31 -10.40 5.94
C LEU A 75 1.74 -9.04 6.53
N TRP A 76 2.89 -8.50 6.09
CA TRP A 76 3.32 -7.16 6.50
C TRP A 76 2.35 -6.08 6.03
N VAL A 77 1.90 -6.14 4.78
CA VAL A 77 0.95 -5.15 4.25
C VAL A 77 -0.42 -5.26 4.93
N ILE A 78 -0.90 -6.48 5.21
CA ILE A 78 -2.10 -6.69 6.03
C ILE A 78 -1.92 -6.07 7.41
N SER A 79 -0.79 -6.32 8.06
CA SER A 79 -0.51 -5.81 9.41
C SER A 79 -0.53 -4.27 9.43
N ILE A 80 0.10 -3.63 8.44
CA ILE A 80 0.07 -2.16 8.28
C ILE A 80 -1.36 -1.67 8.08
N GLY A 81 -2.14 -2.32 7.21
CA GLY A 81 -3.54 -1.95 6.97
C GLY A 81 -4.40 -2.05 8.23
N LEU A 82 -4.23 -3.13 9.01
CA LEU A 82 -4.92 -3.32 10.29
C LEU A 82 -4.50 -2.28 11.34
N LEU A 83 -3.22 -1.91 11.39
CA LEU A 83 -2.73 -0.85 12.28
C LEU A 83 -3.34 0.50 11.92
N ILE A 84 -3.43 0.84 10.63
CA ILE A 84 -4.11 2.07 10.16
C ILE A 84 -5.58 2.07 10.57
N ILE A 85 -6.30 0.98 10.27
CA ILE A 85 -7.72 0.84 10.62
C ILE A 85 -7.93 1.00 12.13
N THR A 86 -7.15 0.27 12.92
CA THR A 86 -7.24 0.28 14.38
C THR A 86 -6.93 1.67 14.93
N TYR A 87 -5.87 2.32 14.45
CA TYR A 87 -5.50 3.67 14.86
C TYR A 87 -6.62 4.67 14.60
N VAL A 88 -7.21 4.63 13.39
CA VAL A 88 -8.32 5.49 13.01
C VAL A 88 -9.56 5.23 13.87
N GLN A 89 -9.87 3.97 14.16
CA GLN A 89 -11.03 3.60 14.99
C GLN A 89 -10.88 4.01 16.46
N VAL A 90 -9.69 3.81 17.04
CA VAL A 90 -9.43 4.09 18.45
C VAL A 90 -9.33 5.59 18.71
N THR A 91 -8.58 6.30 17.87
CA THR A 91 -8.35 7.75 18.08
C THR A 91 -9.50 8.61 17.54
N ARG A 92 -10.30 8.05 16.63
CA ARG A 92 -11.29 8.79 15.81
C ARG A 92 -10.70 9.99 15.07
N LEU A 93 -9.38 10.15 15.05
CA LEU A 93 -8.69 11.35 14.58
C LEU A 93 -9.22 12.66 15.21
N GLY A 94 -9.66 12.57 16.48
CA GLY A 94 -10.29 13.67 17.19
C GLY A 94 -9.32 14.81 17.52
N THR A 95 -8.06 14.49 17.81
CA THR A 95 -7.04 15.47 18.21
C THR A 95 -6.10 15.84 17.06
N PRO A 96 -5.54 17.06 17.04
CA PRO A 96 -4.52 17.44 16.06
C PRO A 96 -3.32 16.51 16.07
N LEU A 97 -2.86 16.09 17.25
CA LEU A 97 -1.73 15.16 17.39
C LEU A 97 -2.02 13.84 16.65
N SER A 98 -3.20 13.24 16.87
CA SER A 98 -3.55 11.98 16.20
C SER A 98 -3.58 12.12 14.67
N ARG A 99 -4.05 13.26 14.16
CA ARG A 99 -4.09 13.55 12.72
C ARG A 99 -2.68 13.72 12.15
N ILE A 100 -1.86 14.57 12.76
CA ILE A 100 -0.51 14.87 12.28
C ILE A 100 0.37 13.62 12.31
N SER A 101 0.29 12.81 13.37
CA SER A 101 1.08 11.58 13.49
C SER A 101 0.80 10.59 12.35
N ILE A 102 -0.46 10.24 12.10
CA ILE A 102 -0.76 9.26 11.04
C ILE A 102 -0.53 9.84 9.64
N LEU A 103 -0.86 11.12 9.41
CA LEU A 103 -0.63 11.78 8.12
C LEU A 103 0.87 11.86 7.79
N GLY A 104 1.70 12.20 8.77
CA GLY A 104 3.15 12.25 8.60
C GLY A 104 3.75 10.89 8.27
N VAL A 105 3.36 9.84 9.00
CA VAL A 105 3.82 8.46 8.72
C VAL A 105 3.41 8.02 7.32
N LEU A 106 2.14 8.19 6.95
CA LEU A 106 1.65 7.80 5.63
C LEU A 106 2.30 8.60 4.51
N PHE A 107 2.57 9.89 4.71
CA PHE A 107 3.28 10.72 3.75
C PHE A 107 4.72 10.22 3.50
N CYS A 108 5.48 9.93 4.56
CA CYS A 108 6.84 9.38 4.42
C CYS A 108 6.85 8.04 3.69
N ILE A 109 5.92 7.14 4.03
CA ILE A 109 5.78 5.85 3.35
C ILE A 109 5.43 6.05 1.87
N LEU A 110 4.51 6.95 1.56
CA LEU A 110 4.07 7.21 0.18
C LEU A 110 5.20 7.77 -0.69
N ILE A 111 6.08 8.63 -0.13
CA ILE A 111 7.30 9.07 -0.83
C ILE A 111 8.21 7.89 -1.13
N GLY A 112 8.48 7.04 -0.14
CA GLY A 112 9.35 5.88 -0.31
C GLY A 112 8.82 4.91 -1.37
N ILE A 113 7.52 4.58 -1.31
CA ILE A 113 6.87 3.73 -2.31
C ILE A 113 6.88 4.41 -3.68
N GLY A 114 6.59 5.72 -3.74
CA GLY A 114 6.64 6.48 -4.99
C GLY A 114 8.01 6.44 -5.64
N TYR A 115 9.07 6.63 -4.86
CA TYR A 115 10.44 6.48 -5.36
C TYR A 115 10.67 5.10 -5.96
N MET A 116 10.28 4.03 -5.26
CA MET A 116 10.45 2.66 -5.74
C MET A 116 9.66 2.40 -7.03
N VAL A 117 8.39 2.82 -7.09
CA VAL A 117 7.52 2.57 -8.24
C VAL A 117 8.02 3.31 -9.48
N PHE A 118 8.31 4.60 -9.38
CA PHE A 118 8.68 5.40 -10.55
C PHE A 118 10.09 5.09 -11.08
N ASN A 119 11.01 4.62 -10.24
CA ASN A 119 12.38 4.31 -10.69
C ASN A 119 12.56 2.86 -11.14
N PHE A 120 11.86 1.90 -10.53
CA PHE A 120 12.14 0.48 -10.76
C PHE A 120 11.01 -0.28 -11.47
N ILE A 121 9.75 0.10 -11.26
CA ILE A 121 8.58 -0.62 -11.80
C ILE A 121 7.49 0.33 -12.34
N PRO A 122 7.83 1.30 -13.21
CA PRO A 122 6.88 2.35 -13.63
C PRO A 122 5.66 1.83 -14.40
N LEU A 123 5.77 0.64 -15.00
CA LEU A 123 4.70 -0.03 -15.74
C LEU A 123 3.74 -0.83 -14.84
N SER A 124 4.01 -0.90 -13.53
CA SER A 124 3.17 -1.66 -12.61
C SER A 124 1.80 -1.00 -12.41
N PRO A 125 0.71 -1.78 -12.26
CA PRO A 125 -0.58 -1.26 -11.80
C PRO A 125 -0.50 -0.56 -10.43
N PHE A 126 0.58 -0.76 -9.66
CA PHE A 126 0.83 -0.01 -8.43
C PHE A 126 0.93 1.50 -8.63
N THR A 127 1.29 1.98 -9.81
CA THR A 127 1.29 3.41 -10.12
C THR A 127 -0.11 4.01 -9.96
N THR A 128 -1.15 3.33 -10.42
CA THR A 128 -2.55 3.77 -10.26
C THR A 128 -2.98 3.77 -8.80
N ILE A 129 -2.63 2.71 -8.07
CA ILE A 129 -2.93 2.58 -6.63
C ILE A 129 -2.24 3.71 -5.85
N LEU A 130 -0.99 4.03 -6.19
CA LEU A 130 -0.22 5.11 -5.58
C LEU A 130 -0.91 6.46 -5.75
N TYR A 131 -1.38 6.79 -6.95
CA TYR A 131 -2.12 8.03 -7.19
C TYR A 131 -3.44 8.08 -6.41
N LEU A 132 -4.16 6.96 -6.32
CA LEU A 132 -5.38 6.88 -5.51
C LEU A 132 -5.08 7.14 -4.03
N GLN A 133 -4.07 6.48 -3.48
CA GLN A 133 -3.64 6.68 -2.08
C GLN A 133 -3.16 8.11 -1.83
N ALA A 134 -2.44 8.72 -2.77
CA ALA A 134 -2.05 10.12 -2.71
C ALA A 134 -3.28 11.04 -2.64
N GLY A 135 -4.27 10.82 -3.50
CA GLY A 135 -5.52 11.57 -3.49
C GLY A 135 -6.27 11.47 -2.15
N LEU A 136 -6.35 10.25 -1.58
CA LEU A 136 -6.94 10.02 -0.25
C LEU A 136 -6.17 10.76 0.85
N LEU A 137 -4.84 10.69 0.84
CA LEU A 137 -3.98 11.35 1.83
C LEU A 137 -4.05 12.88 1.73
N ILE A 138 -4.05 13.43 0.50
CA ILE A 138 -4.21 14.86 0.24
C ILE A 138 -5.57 15.34 0.74
N THR A 139 -6.64 14.58 0.44
CA THR A 139 -7.99 14.89 0.92
C THR A 139 -8.02 14.97 2.45
N SER A 140 -7.49 13.95 3.12
CA SER A 140 -7.44 13.93 4.59
C SER A 140 -6.60 15.08 5.17
N THR A 141 -5.45 15.35 4.57
CA THR A 141 -4.56 16.45 4.99
C THR A 141 -5.24 17.81 4.85
N TYR A 142 -5.86 18.07 3.70
CA TYR A 142 -6.57 19.32 3.43
C TYR A 142 -7.67 19.60 4.46
N PHE A 143 -8.51 18.62 4.76
CA PHE A 143 -9.57 18.81 5.76
C PHE A 143 -9.05 18.84 7.20
N SER A 144 -7.94 18.20 7.50
CA SER A 144 -7.28 18.29 8.80
C SER A 144 -6.81 19.72 9.09
N ILE A 145 -6.23 20.41 8.11
CA ILE A 145 -5.79 21.81 8.25
C ILE A 145 -6.98 22.76 8.45
N GLN A 146 -8.14 22.45 7.86
CA GLN A 146 -9.34 23.30 7.95
C GLN A 146 -10.24 23.05 9.15
N LEU A 147 -9.99 21.98 9.91
CA LEU A 147 -10.73 21.68 11.12
C LEU A 147 -10.13 22.49 12.26
N LYS A 148 -10.76 23.63 12.58
CA LYS A 148 -10.45 24.39 13.79
C LYS A 148 -10.76 23.52 15.01
N GLU A 149 -9.91 23.63 16.04
CA GLU A 149 -10.14 23.00 17.35
C GLU A 149 -11.50 23.41 17.94
#